data_AF-A0A963XK97-F1
#
_entry.id   AF-A0A963XK97-F1
#
_cell.length_a   1.000
_cell.length_b   1.000
_cell.length_c   1.000
_cell.angle_alpha   90.00
_cell.angle_beta   90.00
_cell.angle_gamma   90.00
#
_symmetry.space_group_name_H-M   'P 1'
#
loop_
_entity.id
_entity.type
_entity.pdbx_description
1 polymer ?
#
loop_
_entity_poly.entity_id
_entity_poly.type
_entity_poly.pdbx_seq_one_letter_code
_entity_poly.pdbx_strand_id
1 'polypeptide(L)'
;MAPRVPPRSAQDKNRARPARAIIKDPVPCCTQDDRAVDCERTLVPCGEYEIERMDADCAAGRVGLCSCATKNRFTLTFDSFLQHLNEGRIALARN
;
A
#
# COMPACT_ATOMS: atom_id res chain seq x y z
N MET A 1 -11.35 -40.83 20.72
CA MET A 1 -10.48 -40.64 19.55
C MET A 1 -10.57 -39.18 19.12
N ALA A 2 -9.56 -38.36 19.43
CA ALA A 2 -9.53 -36.95 19.04
C ALA A 2 -8.86 -36.81 17.66
N PRO A 3 -9.40 -36.01 16.71
CA PRO A 3 -8.75 -35.79 15.44
C PRO A 3 -7.52 -34.90 15.63
N ARG A 4 -6.38 -35.39 15.14
CA ARG A 4 -5.11 -34.65 15.07
C ARG A 4 -5.26 -33.54 14.01
N VAL A 5 -5.26 -32.30 14.44
CA VAL A 5 -5.15 -31.13 13.56
C VAL A 5 -3.72 -31.11 13.00
N PRO A 6 -3.51 -31.11 11.67
CA PRO A 6 -2.18 -31.04 11.08
C PRO A 6 -1.51 -29.68 11.37
N PRO A 7 -0.16 -29.63 11.46
CA PRO A 7 0.55 -28.41 11.83
C PRO A 7 0.51 -27.36 10.72
N ARG A 8 0.43 -26.10 11.16
CA ARG A 8 0.65 -24.88 10.36
C ARG A 8 1.99 -24.98 9.62
N SER A 9 1.99 -25.26 8.31
CA SER A 9 3.08 -24.89 7.39
C SER A 9 2.74 -25.26 5.96
N ALA A 10 2.13 -24.33 5.24
CA ALA A 10 2.41 -24.13 3.83
C ALA A 10 2.33 -22.63 3.61
N GLN A 11 3.42 -21.93 3.93
CA GLN A 11 3.67 -20.62 3.35
C GLN A 11 3.62 -20.81 1.84
N ASP A 12 2.54 -20.31 1.25
CA ASP A 12 2.30 -20.37 -0.18
C ASP A 12 3.45 -19.65 -0.89
N LYS A 13 4.33 -20.45 -1.51
CA LYS A 13 5.48 -20.00 -2.30
C LYS A 13 5.08 -19.42 -3.66
N ASN A 14 3.85 -18.90 -3.77
CA ASN A 14 3.39 -18.16 -4.92
C ASN A 14 3.03 -16.72 -4.55
N ARG A 15 3.82 -16.10 -3.65
CA ARG A 15 3.73 -14.67 -3.38
C ARG A 15 4.19 -13.94 -4.64
N ALA A 16 3.25 -13.69 -5.55
CA ALA A 16 3.40 -12.74 -6.64
C ALA A 16 4.14 -11.52 -6.06
N ARG A 17 5.29 -11.17 -6.64
CA ARG A 17 6.07 -10.02 -6.18
C ARG A 17 5.10 -8.85 -6.00
N PRO A 18 5.08 -8.18 -4.83
CA PRO A 18 4.16 -7.08 -4.61
C PRO A 18 4.34 -6.07 -5.73
N ALA A 19 3.23 -5.61 -6.30
CA ALA A 19 3.28 -4.58 -7.33
C ALA A 19 3.98 -3.35 -6.73
N ARG A 20 4.84 -2.69 -7.49
CA ARG A 20 5.61 -1.54 -7.00
C ARG A 20 5.14 -0.28 -7.70
N ALA A 21 5.05 0.81 -6.95
CA ALA A 21 4.79 2.15 -7.44
C ALA A 21 6.03 3.01 -7.24
N ILE A 22 6.33 3.86 -8.20
CA ILE A 22 7.37 4.87 -8.14
C ILE A 22 6.66 6.22 -8.08
N ILE A 23 6.82 6.91 -6.97
CA ILE A 23 6.33 8.29 -6.80
C ILE A 23 7.42 9.21 -7.32
N LYS A 24 7.11 9.92 -8.41
CA LYS A 24 8.02 10.86 -9.06
C LYS A 24 7.91 12.26 -8.47
N ASP A 25 6.69 12.64 -8.11
CA ASP A 25 6.38 13.93 -7.49
C ASP A 25 5.62 13.72 -6.18
N PRO A 26 5.85 14.55 -5.15
CA PRO A 26 5.15 14.38 -3.88
C PRO A 26 3.63 14.53 -4.06
N VAL A 27 2.88 13.53 -3.59
CA VAL A 27 1.41 13.48 -3.69
C VAL A 27 0.77 13.57 -2.30
N PRO A 28 -0.35 14.29 -2.13
CA PRO A 28 -1.05 14.35 -0.85
C PRO A 28 -1.61 12.97 -0.48
N CYS A 29 -1.47 12.57 0.77
CA CYS A 29 -1.98 11.28 1.26
C CYS A 29 -2.62 11.37 2.64
N CYS A 30 -3.33 10.31 3.00
CA CYS A 30 -3.78 10.07 4.35
C CYS A 30 -2.77 9.15 5.06
N THR A 31 -2.16 9.64 6.13
CA THR A 31 -1.33 8.81 7.01
C THR A 31 -2.22 7.87 7.82
N GLN A 32 -1.84 6.59 7.87
CA GLN A 32 -2.53 5.58 8.69
C GLN A 32 -1.99 5.64 10.14
N ASP A 33 -1.95 6.82 10.74
CA ASP A 33 -1.78 6.93 12.18
C ASP A 33 -3.20 7.13 12.76
N ASP A 34 -3.67 6.12 13.48
CA ASP A 34 -5.04 5.92 14.00
C ASP A 34 -5.60 7.06 14.89
N ARG A 35 -4.94 8.22 14.96
CA ARG A 35 -5.35 9.35 15.81
C ARG A 35 -5.29 10.73 15.16
N ALA A 36 -4.84 10.85 13.92
CA ALA A 36 -4.90 12.12 13.22
C ALA A 36 -6.24 12.25 12.46
N VAL A 37 -7.23 12.84 13.13
CA VAL A 37 -8.47 13.34 12.51
C VAL A 37 -8.18 14.52 11.55
N ASP A 38 -6.96 15.05 11.62
CA ASP A 38 -6.43 15.95 10.64
C ASP A 38 -5.74 15.15 9.53
N CYS A 39 -6.39 15.12 8.36
CA CYS A 39 -5.73 14.92 7.08
C CYS A 39 -4.79 16.11 6.79
N GLU A 40 -3.90 16.46 7.73
CA GLU A 40 -2.83 17.40 7.49
C GLU A 40 -2.05 16.83 6.32
N ARG A 41 -2.00 17.65 5.26
CA ARG A 41 -1.57 17.35 3.88
C ARG A 41 -0.16 16.79 3.85
N THR A 42 0.01 15.57 4.30
CA THR A 42 1.29 14.89 4.33
C THR A 42 1.55 14.47 2.89
N LEU A 43 2.64 14.97 2.34
CA LEU A 43 3.06 14.60 1.00
C LEU A 43 3.84 13.30 1.10
N VAL A 44 3.44 12.30 0.31
CA VAL A 44 4.23 11.08 0.18
C VAL A 44 5.55 11.47 -0.50
N PRO A 45 6.71 11.19 0.11
CA PRO A 45 7.98 11.53 -0.51
C PRO A 45 8.20 10.75 -1.80
N CYS A 46 8.97 11.29 -2.72
CA CYS A 46 9.35 10.58 -3.94
C CYS A 46 10.14 9.32 -3.62
N GLY A 47 9.97 8.27 -4.42
CA GLY A 47 10.69 7.02 -4.24
C GLY A 47 9.89 5.79 -4.65
N GLU A 48 10.46 4.62 -4.34
CA GLU A 48 9.85 3.33 -4.63
C GLU A 48 9.04 2.84 -3.42
N TYR A 49 7.81 2.39 -3.71
CA TYR A 49 6.85 1.89 -2.75
C TYR A 49 6.29 0.55 -3.22
N GLU A 50 6.04 -0.34 -2.27
CA GLU A 50 5.25 -1.55 -2.49
C GLU A 50 3.77 -1.21 -2.33
N ILE A 51 2.96 -1.67 -3.29
CA ILE A 51 1.51 -1.52 -3.28
C ILE A 51 0.92 -2.64 -2.44
N GLU A 52 0.29 -2.26 -1.34
CA GLU A 52 -0.42 -3.17 -0.46
C GLU A 52 -1.93 -3.13 -0.76
N ARG A 53 -2.53 -4.31 -0.88
CA ARG A 53 -3.99 -4.44 -0.93
C ARG A 53 -4.51 -4.26 0.49
N MET A 54 -5.32 -3.24 0.70
CA MET A 54 -6.11 -3.09 1.92
C MET A 54 -7.29 -4.05 1.84
N ASP A 55 -7.34 -5.04 2.74
CA ASP A 55 -8.45 -5.99 2.80
C ASP A 55 -9.75 -5.33 3.32
N ALA A 56 -10.87 -5.99 2.99
CA ALA A 56 -12.23 -5.45 2.94
C ALA A 56 -12.75 -4.77 4.22
N ASP A 57 -12.16 -5.04 5.38
CA ASP A 57 -12.66 -4.55 6.67
C ASP A 57 -12.13 -3.16 7.06
N CYS A 58 -11.09 -2.62 6.38
CA CYS A 58 -10.46 -1.37 6.83
C CYS A 58 -10.47 -0.21 5.83
N ALA A 59 -10.65 -0.44 4.53
CA ALA A 59 -10.85 0.63 3.56
C ALA A 59 -11.16 0.12 2.14
N ALA A 60 -12.42 -0.16 1.84
CA ALA A 60 -12.82 -0.37 0.44
C ALA A 60 -12.47 0.87 -0.40
N GLY A 61 -11.66 0.71 -1.45
CA GLY A 61 -11.27 1.80 -2.35
C GLY A 61 -10.07 2.64 -1.89
N ARG A 62 -9.19 2.12 -1.02
CA ARG A 62 -7.87 2.72 -0.74
C ARG A 62 -6.72 1.84 -1.21
N VAL A 63 -5.63 2.48 -1.60
CA VAL A 63 -4.37 1.88 -2.03
C VAL A 63 -3.32 2.16 -0.97
N GLY A 64 -2.76 1.10 -0.38
CA GLY A 64 -1.65 1.22 0.57
C GLY A 64 -0.33 1.33 -0.17
N LEU A 65 0.54 2.24 0.27
CA LEU A 65 1.89 2.43 -0.23
C LEU A 65 2.87 2.28 0.93
N CYS A 66 3.74 1.27 0.85
CA CYS A 66 4.71 0.97 1.90
C CYS A 66 6.13 1.09 1.36
N SER A 67 6.98 1.89 2.02
CA SER A 67 8.41 1.95 1.71
C SER A 67 9.18 1.09 2.71
N CYS A 68 9.64 -0.08 2.27
CA CYS A 68 10.46 -0.99 3.08
C CYS A 68 11.76 -0.32 3.57
N ALA A 69 12.30 0.64 2.82
CA ALA A 69 13.54 1.35 3.17
C ALA A 69 13.36 2.33 4.33
N THR A 70 12.22 3.01 4.40
CA THR A 70 11.96 4.07 5.39
C THR A 70 10.97 3.67 6.47
N LYS A 71 10.36 2.47 6.35
CA LYS A 71 9.23 1.99 7.17
C LYS A 71 8.01 2.91 7.15
N ASN A 72 7.95 3.83 6.19
CA ASN A 72 6.81 4.73 6.03
C ASN A 72 5.68 4.01 5.30
N ARG A 73 4.46 4.17 5.83
CA ARG A 73 3.24 3.62 5.26
C ARG A 73 2.21 4.72 5.06
N PHE A 74 1.69 4.81 3.85
CA PHE A 74 0.72 5.83 3.46
C PHE A 74 -0.47 5.18 2.77
N THR A 75 -1.60 5.87 2.79
CA THR A 75 -2.79 5.44 2.06
C THR A 75 -3.28 6.54 1.14
N LEU A 76 -3.65 6.14 -0.08
CA LEU A 76 -4.33 6.99 -1.05
C LEU A 76 -5.72 6.42 -1.29
N THR A 77 -6.70 7.27 -1.60
CA THR A 77 -7.92 6.78 -2.22
C THR A 77 -7.60 6.25 -3.62
N PHE A 78 -8.41 5.30 -4.09
CA PHE A 78 -8.24 4.73 -5.42
C PHE A 78 -8.33 5.81 -6.51
N ASP A 79 -9.25 6.76 -6.35
CA ASP A 79 -9.40 7.87 -7.29
C ASP A 79 -8.16 8.77 -7.33
N SER A 80 -7.58 9.14 -6.18
CA SER A 80 -6.34 9.91 -6.13
C SER A 80 -5.16 9.14 -6.70
N PHE A 81 -5.10 7.83 -6.44
CA PHE A 81 -4.07 6.96 -7.03
C PHE A 81 -4.16 6.93 -8.57
N LEU A 82 -5.37 6.75 -9.13
CA LEU A 82 -5.59 6.78 -10.58
C LEU A 82 -5.32 8.16 -11.17
N GLN A 83 -5.74 9.22 -10.49
CA GLN A 83 -5.45 10.60 -10.91
C GLN A 83 -3.94 10.82 -11.02
N HIS A 84 -3.18 10.45 -10.00
CA HIS A 84 -1.73 10.63 -9.99
C HIS A 84 -0.99 9.71 -10.95
N LEU A 85 -1.55 8.54 -11.29
CA LEU A 85 -1.08 7.71 -12.39
C LEU A 85 -1.26 8.43 -13.74
N ASN A 86 -2.44 9.00 -14.00
CA ASN A 86 -2.73 9.72 -15.24
C ASN A 86 -1.92 11.02 -15.38
N GLU A 87 -1.66 11.70 -14.28
CA GLU A 87 -0.80 12.89 -14.24
C GLU A 87 0.69 12.56 -14.36
N GLY A 88 1.06 11.26 -14.32
CA GLY A 88 2.45 10.81 -14.38
C GLY A 88 3.24 11.02 -13.09
N ARG A 89 2.60 11.49 -12.01
CA ARG A 89 3.19 11.67 -10.67
C ARG A 89 3.49 10.33 -9.98
N ILE A 90 2.72 9.29 -10.32
CA ILE A 90 2.95 7.90 -9.94
C ILE A 90 3.21 7.08 -11.21
N ALA A 91 4.17 6.17 -11.15
CA ALA A 91 4.38 5.17 -12.19
C ALA A 91 4.33 3.76 -11.57
N LEU A 92 3.70 2.80 -12.26
CA LEU A 92 3.78 1.41 -11.87
C LEU A 92 5.11 0.83 -12.38
N ALA A 93 5.93 0.27 -11.49
CA ALA A 93 7.10 -0.48 -11.91
C ALA A 93 6.64 -1.86 -12.37
N ARG A 94 6.90 -2.18 -13.65
CA ARG A 94 6.76 -3.55 -14.15
C ARG A 94 7.96 -4.37 -13.64
N ASN A 95 7.68 -5.55 -13.09
CA ASN A 95 8.70 -6.59 -13.01
C ASN A 95 9.03 -7.11 -14.40
#